data_AF-M3I4K9-F1
#
_entry.id   AF-M3I4K9-F1
#
_cell.length_a   1.000
_cell.length_b   1.000
_cell.length_c   1.000
_cell.angle_alpha   90.00
_cell.angle_beta   90.00
_cell.angle_gamma   90.00
#
_symmetry.space_group_name_H-M   'P 1'
#
loop_
_entity.id
_entity.type
_entity.pdbx_description
1 polymer ?
#
loop_
_entity_poly.entity_id
_entity_poly.type
_entity_poly.pdbx_seq_one_letter_code
_entity_poly.pdbx_strand_id
1 'polypeptide(L)'
;MLILCTGKGVSGFTLDPSCGEFILSHPDMQIPETGGIYSINEGNYNYWSDEVKNYIRDIKSIEGGRKPQSGRYIGSLVADFHRNLLKGGIFLYPNDTKSTKYPNGKLRLLYEAAPMAFIAEQAGGMAVTVYGERILDLTPKELHERTTLVVGSKKEVEHFLKFAPKKS
;
A
#
# COMPACT_ATOMS: atom_id res chain seq x y z
N MET A 1 -9.26 6.61 -14.93
CA MET A 1 -8.26 7.68 -14.74
C MET A 1 -6.88 7.06 -14.93
N LEU A 2 -5.97 7.77 -15.60
CA LEU A 2 -4.56 7.43 -15.72
C LEU A 2 -3.80 8.21 -14.64
N ILE A 3 -2.95 7.52 -13.87
CA ILE A 3 -2.02 8.15 -12.93
C ILE A 3 -0.62 8.01 -13.53
N LEU A 4 0.08 9.13 -13.67
CA LEU A 4 1.42 9.18 -14.26
C LEU A 4 2.41 9.79 -13.27
N CYS A 5 3.59 9.16 -13.20
CA CYS A 5 4.73 9.65 -12.44
C CYS A 5 6.00 9.45 -13.26
N THR A 6 6.82 10.49 -13.38
CA THR A 6 8.11 10.47 -14.12
C THR A 6 9.30 10.76 -13.20
N GLY A 7 9.11 10.70 -11.89
CA GLY A 7 10.12 11.07 -10.88
C GLY A 7 10.14 12.56 -10.51
N LYS A 8 9.13 13.32 -10.96
CA LYS A 8 8.92 14.74 -10.64
C LYS A 8 7.47 14.99 -10.19
N GLY A 9 7.03 14.23 -9.20
CA GLY A 9 5.64 14.27 -8.72
C GLY A 9 4.68 13.39 -9.51
N VAL A 10 3.39 13.50 -9.17
CA VAL A 10 2.32 12.61 -9.66
C VAL A 10 1.19 13.44 -10.26
N SER A 11 0.68 13.03 -11.41
CA SER A 11 -0.45 13.68 -12.09
C SER A 11 -1.54 12.68 -12.46
N GLY A 12 -2.79 13.09 -12.31
CA GLY A 12 -3.98 12.33 -12.68
C GLY A 12 -4.66 12.89 -13.91
N PHE A 13 -4.96 12.02 -14.87
CA PHE A 13 -5.63 12.35 -16.12
C PHE A 13 -6.93 11.56 -16.27
N THR A 14 -8.05 12.25 -16.48
CA THR A 14 -9.34 11.62 -16.71
C THR A 14 -9.55 11.42 -18.20
N LEU A 15 -9.98 10.22 -18.61
CA LEU A 15 -10.36 9.96 -20.00
C LEU A 15 -11.68 10.68 -20.28
N ASP A 16 -11.67 11.59 -21.25
CA ASP A 16 -12.89 12.10 -21.87
C ASP A 16 -13.29 11.14 -23.01
N PRO A 17 -14.39 10.38 -22.85
CA PRO A 17 -14.79 9.41 -23.85
C PRO A 17 -15.34 10.04 -25.13
N SER A 18 -15.66 11.34 -25.13
CA SER A 18 -16.21 12.03 -26.30
C SER A 18 -15.15 12.31 -27.37
N CYS A 19 -13.90 12.55 -26.96
CA CYS A 19 -12.76 12.78 -27.84
C CYS A 19 -11.68 11.69 -27.75
N GLY A 20 -11.73 10.80 -26.75
CA GLY A 20 -10.75 9.73 -26.56
C GLY A 20 -9.44 10.21 -25.94
N GLU A 21 -9.43 11.38 -25.30
CA GLU A 21 -8.22 11.98 -24.74
C GLU A 21 -8.16 11.88 -23.21
N PHE A 22 -6.95 11.70 -22.67
CA PHE A 22 -6.69 11.80 -21.25
C PHE A 22 -6.38 13.25 -20.88
N ILE A 23 -7.34 13.94 -20.27
CA ILE A 23 -7.23 15.34 -19.88
C ILE A 23 -6.67 15.44 -18.47
N LEU A 24 -5.68 16.32 -18.26
CA LEU A 24 -5.12 16.60 -16.94
C LEU A 24 -6.25 17.12 -16.03
N SER A 25 -6.59 16.34 -15.01
CA SER A 25 -7.70 16.63 -14.10
C SER A 25 -7.25 16.81 -12.65
N HIS A 26 -6.09 16.26 -12.29
CA HIS A 26 -5.52 16.34 -10.96
C HIS A 26 -4.01 16.63 -11.05
N PRO A 27 -3.59 17.90 -11.13
CA PRO A 27 -2.18 18.26 -11.05
C PRO A 27 -1.63 18.00 -9.65
N ASP A 28 -0.33 17.73 -9.55
CA ASP A 28 0.44 17.66 -8.30
C ASP A 28 -0.21 16.82 -7.19
N MET A 29 -0.68 15.62 -7.53
CA MET A 29 -1.35 14.73 -6.58
C MET A 29 -0.43 14.39 -5.41
N GLN A 30 -0.92 14.65 -4.19
CA GLN A 30 -0.25 14.30 -2.94
C GLN A 30 -1.13 13.33 -2.15
N ILE A 31 -0.53 12.30 -1.57
CA ILE A 31 -1.21 11.45 -0.61
C ILE A 31 -1.32 12.19 0.72
N PRO A 32 -2.47 12.16 1.40
CA PRO A 32 -2.57 12.69 2.76
C PRO A 32 -1.56 12.00 3.69
N GLU A 33 -0.96 12.75 4.62
CA GLU A 33 0.05 12.19 5.56
C GLU A 33 -0.52 11.11 6.49
N THR A 34 -1.82 11.16 6.78
CA THR A 34 -2.58 10.21 7.60
C THR A 34 -3.88 9.79 6.89
N GLY A 35 -4.56 8.76 7.39
CA GLY A 35 -5.93 8.48 6.95
C GLY A 35 -6.65 7.48 7.83
N GLY A 36 -7.98 7.54 7.82
CA GLY A 36 -8.82 6.68 8.66
C GLY A 36 -9.21 5.35 8.03
N ILE A 37 -8.48 4.87 7.00
CA ILE A 37 -8.81 3.68 6.22
C ILE A 37 -7.63 2.71 6.21
N TYR A 38 -7.90 1.44 6.48
CA TYR A 38 -6.95 0.36 6.21
C TYR A 38 -7.55 -0.64 5.21
N SER A 39 -6.68 -1.27 4.44
CA SER A 39 -7.06 -2.21 3.39
C SER A 39 -6.19 -3.45 3.46
N ILE A 40 -6.82 -4.59 3.76
CA ILE A 40 -6.18 -5.90 3.88
C ILE A 40 -7.25 -7.00 3.74
N ASN A 41 -6.89 -8.16 3.18
CA ASN A 41 -7.83 -9.29 3.06
C ASN A 41 -8.01 -10.03 4.39
N GLU A 42 -8.94 -9.58 5.23
CA GLU A 42 -9.22 -10.19 6.55
C GLU A 42 -9.65 -11.67 6.50
N GLY A 43 -10.04 -12.20 5.33
CA GLY A 43 -10.25 -13.64 5.16
C GLY A 43 -8.99 -14.48 5.40
N ASN A 44 -7.81 -13.84 5.39
CA ASN A 44 -6.54 -14.48 5.70
C ASN A 44 -6.08 -14.29 7.16
N TYR A 45 -6.91 -13.71 8.04
CA TYR A 45 -6.53 -13.31 9.40
C TYR A 45 -5.72 -14.36 10.17
N ASN A 46 -6.20 -15.62 10.18
CA ASN A 46 -5.56 -16.71 10.92
C ASN A 46 -4.19 -17.12 10.36
N TYR A 47 -3.89 -16.74 9.12
CA TYR A 47 -2.66 -17.10 8.42
C TYR A 47 -1.60 -16.00 8.45
N TRP A 48 -1.90 -14.84 9.03
CA TRP A 48 -0.92 -13.76 9.16
C TRP A 48 0.05 -14.02 10.32
N SER A 49 1.20 -13.34 10.27
CA SER A 49 2.11 -13.23 11.40
C SER A 49 1.47 -12.45 12.55
N ASP A 50 2.03 -12.61 13.75
CA ASP A 50 1.50 -11.94 14.94
C ASP A 50 1.72 -10.42 14.89
N GLU A 51 2.78 -9.95 14.23
CA GLU A 51 3.05 -8.53 13.99
C GLU A 51 1.91 -7.86 13.23
N VAL A 52 1.48 -8.48 12.12
CA VAL A 52 0.35 -7.97 11.31
C VAL A 52 -0.94 -8.02 12.12
N LYS A 53 -1.21 -9.12 12.85
CA LYS A 53 -2.41 -9.22 13.70
C LYS A 53 -2.42 -8.15 14.79
N ASN A 54 -1.27 -7.90 15.42
CA ASN A 54 -1.13 -6.90 16.49
C ASN A 54 -1.33 -5.49 15.94
N TYR A 55 -0.78 -5.17 14.77
CA TYR A 55 -1.03 -3.90 14.09
C TYR A 55 -2.52 -3.71 13.78
N ILE A 56 -3.17 -4.71 13.17
CA ILE A 56 -4.61 -4.64 12.85
C ILE A 56 -5.46 -4.50 14.11
N ARG A 57 -5.08 -5.15 15.22
CA ARG A 57 -5.75 -4.98 16.51
C ARG A 57 -5.61 -3.55 17.04
N ASP A 58 -4.41 -2.96 16.93
CA ASP A 58 -4.16 -1.60 17.40
C ASP A 58 -4.98 -0.55 16.65
N ILE A 59 -4.99 -0.59 15.31
CA ILE A 59 -5.75 0.40 14.50
C ILE A 59 -7.26 0.25 14.63
N LYS A 60 -7.74 -0.90 15.11
CA LYS A 60 -9.15 -1.16 15.45
C LYS A 60 -9.47 -0.83 16.92
N SER A 61 -8.46 -0.57 17.74
CA SER A 61 -8.65 -0.32 19.16
C SER A 61 -9.42 0.99 19.40
N ILE A 62 -10.33 0.95 20.37
CA ILE A 62 -11.05 2.12 20.89
C ILE A 62 -10.44 2.62 22.22
N GLU A 63 -9.38 1.96 22.69
CA GLU A 63 -8.70 2.32 23.94
C GLU A 63 -8.14 3.74 23.86
N GLY A 64 -8.23 4.47 24.97
CA GLY A 64 -7.82 5.88 25.04
C GLY A 64 -8.71 6.83 24.24
N GLY A 65 -9.91 6.40 23.82
CA GLY A 65 -10.84 7.23 23.04
C GLY A 65 -10.46 7.37 21.57
N ARG A 66 -9.55 6.51 21.06
CA ARG A 66 -9.14 6.51 19.65
C ARG A 66 -10.31 6.12 18.76
N LYS A 67 -10.46 6.80 17.62
CA LYS A 67 -11.40 6.40 16.58
C LYS A 67 -10.79 5.25 15.78
N PRO A 68 -11.46 4.09 15.69
CA PRO A 68 -10.94 2.95 14.94
C PRO A 68 -10.92 3.27 13.44
N GLN A 69 -9.90 2.79 12.75
CA GLN A 69 -9.82 2.92 11.29
C GLN A 69 -10.89 2.03 10.63
N SER A 70 -11.40 2.49 9.49
CA SER A 70 -12.42 1.78 8.70
C SER A 70 -11.77 0.80 7.72
N GLY A 71 -12.16 -0.47 7.79
CA GLY A 71 -11.73 -1.47 6.81
C GLY A 71 -12.37 -1.25 5.45
N ARG A 72 -11.56 -1.18 4.39
CA ARG A 72 -12.01 -1.15 2.99
C ARG A 72 -11.10 -2.02 2.14
N TYR A 73 -11.63 -3.08 1.55
CA TYR A 73 -10.86 -3.97 0.70
C TYR A 73 -11.65 -4.26 -0.57
N ILE A 74 -11.21 -3.65 -1.68
CA ILE A 74 -11.84 -3.84 -3.01
C ILE A 74 -11.37 -5.17 -3.61
N GLY A 75 -10.16 -5.61 -3.28
CA GLY A 75 -9.56 -6.82 -3.83
C GLY A 75 -8.81 -6.58 -5.15
N SER A 76 -8.57 -5.31 -5.49
CA SER A 76 -7.76 -4.89 -6.62
C SER A 76 -6.72 -3.90 -6.12
N LEU A 77 -5.43 -4.25 -6.23
CA LEU A 77 -4.31 -3.41 -5.80
C LEU A 77 -4.44 -1.98 -6.34
N VAL A 78 -4.74 -1.84 -7.63
CA VAL A 78 -4.89 -0.53 -8.27
C VAL A 78 -6.02 0.27 -7.65
N ALA A 79 -7.20 -0.34 -7.43
CA ALA A 79 -8.35 0.36 -6.87
C ALA A 79 -8.14 0.75 -5.40
N ASP A 80 -7.58 -0.17 -4.60
CA ASP A 80 -7.30 0.08 -3.18
C ASP A 80 -6.22 1.14 -2.99
N PHE A 81 -5.11 1.07 -3.75
CA PHE A 81 -4.07 2.09 -3.71
C PHE A 81 -4.56 3.43 -4.25
N HIS A 82 -5.35 3.44 -5.33
CA HIS A 82 -5.88 4.68 -5.89
C HIS A 82 -6.77 5.43 -4.89
N ARG A 83 -7.59 4.71 -4.11
CA ARG A 83 -8.33 5.31 -2.99
C ARG A 83 -7.38 5.91 -1.95
N ASN A 84 -6.34 5.17 -1.55
CA ASN A 84 -5.38 5.65 -0.56
C ASN A 84 -4.66 6.91 -1.05
N LEU A 85 -4.28 6.98 -2.33
CA LEU A 85 -3.67 8.16 -2.94
C LEU A 85 -4.57 9.40 -2.79
N LEU A 86 -5.89 9.24 -2.89
CA LEU A 86 -6.85 10.36 -2.80
C LEU A 86 -7.32 10.68 -1.37
N LYS A 87 -7.40 9.67 -0.49
CA LYS A 87 -8.08 9.77 0.82
C LYS A 87 -7.17 9.49 2.01
N GLY A 88 -5.92 9.12 1.75
CA GLY A 88 -5.00 8.62 2.75
C GLY A 88 -5.39 7.23 3.26
N GLY A 89 -4.64 6.76 4.25
CA GLY A 89 -4.77 5.44 4.83
C GLY A 89 -3.68 4.49 4.34
N ILE A 90 -3.88 3.20 4.57
CA ILE A 90 -2.86 2.18 4.35
C ILE A 90 -3.42 0.96 3.63
N PHE A 91 -2.61 0.37 2.76
CA PHE A 91 -2.88 -0.91 2.11
C PHE A 91 -1.79 -1.90 2.51
N LEU A 92 -2.20 -3.11 2.90
CA LEU A 92 -1.33 -4.19 3.29
C LEU A 92 -1.63 -5.43 2.47
N TYR A 93 -0.58 -6.01 1.90
CA TYR A 93 -0.57 -7.33 1.29
C TYR A 93 0.58 -8.13 1.91
N PRO A 94 0.39 -8.67 3.13
CA PRO A 94 1.40 -9.46 3.80
C PRO A 94 1.53 -10.85 3.15
N ASN A 95 2.57 -11.58 3.55
CA ASN A 95 2.63 -13.02 3.36
C ASN A 95 1.59 -13.72 4.24
N ASP A 96 1.14 -14.90 3.80
CA ASP A 96 0.23 -15.75 4.58
C ASP A 96 0.78 -17.19 4.67
N THR A 97 0.52 -17.86 5.79
CA THR A 97 0.93 -19.26 6.02
C THR A 97 0.03 -20.27 5.29
N LYS A 98 -1.01 -19.81 4.58
CA LYS A 98 -1.95 -20.66 3.85
C LYS A 98 -1.26 -21.44 2.72
N SER A 99 -0.20 -20.88 2.14
CA SER A 99 0.54 -21.53 1.07
C SER A 99 2.04 -21.33 1.23
N THR A 100 2.76 -22.44 1.33
CA THR A 100 4.23 -22.46 1.26
C THR A 100 4.79 -22.00 -0.08
N LYS A 101 3.93 -21.87 -1.11
CA LYS A 101 4.31 -21.43 -2.47
C LYS A 101 4.69 -19.95 -2.54
N TYR A 102 4.20 -19.12 -1.62
CA TYR A 102 4.35 -17.66 -1.66
C TYR A 102 4.86 -17.10 -0.32
N PRO A 103 6.03 -17.57 0.16
CA PRO A 103 6.54 -17.20 1.48
C PRO A 103 6.83 -15.69 1.59
N ASN A 104 7.17 -15.05 0.47
CA ASN A 104 7.49 -13.63 0.39
C ASN A 104 6.31 -12.77 -0.07
N GLY A 105 5.07 -13.25 0.02
CA GLY A 105 3.89 -12.53 -0.47
C GLY A 105 3.51 -12.89 -1.91
N LYS A 106 2.40 -12.32 -2.39
CA LYS A 106 1.79 -12.70 -3.69
C LYS A 106 1.97 -11.64 -4.78
N LEU A 107 2.28 -10.38 -4.46
CA LEU A 107 2.45 -9.34 -5.46
C LEU A 107 3.83 -9.46 -6.11
N ARG A 108 3.95 -9.17 -7.40
CA ARG A 108 5.25 -9.16 -8.09
C ARG A 108 5.94 -7.83 -7.87
N LEU A 109 7.23 -7.90 -7.59
CA LEU A 109 8.04 -6.73 -7.30
C LEU A 109 8.04 -5.75 -8.48
N LEU A 110 8.43 -6.21 -9.67
CA LEU A 110 8.73 -5.32 -10.80
C LEU A 110 7.53 -4.58 -11.40
N TYR A 111 6.35 -5.20 -11.42
CA TYR A 111 5.18 -4.66 -12.14
C TYR A 111 3.90 -4.58 -11.31
N GLU A 112 3.95 -4.87 -10.01
CA GLU A 112 2.86 -4.59 -9.07
C GLU A 112 3.36 -3.69 -7.93
N ALA A 113 4.35 -4.14 -7.14
CA ALA A 113 4.79 -3.40 -5.96
C ALA A 113 5.63 -2.15 -6.28
N ALA A 114 6.65 -2.27 -7.13
CA ALA A 114 7.56 -1.17 -7.47
C ALA A 114 6.85 0.01 -8.17
N PRO A 115 5.94 -0.20 -9.15
CA PRO A 115 5.20 0.91 -9.73
C PRO A 115 4.31 1.64 -8.72
N MET A 116 3.64 0.91 -7.82
CA MET A 116 2.82 1.53 -6.76
C MET A 116 3.69 2.28 -5.75
N ALA A 117 4.84 1.72 -5.39
CA ALA A 117 5.82 2.36 -4.51
C ALA A 117 6.37 3.66 -5.11
N PHE A 118 6.70 3.65 -6.40
CA PHE A 118 7.20 4.84 -7.10
C PHE A 118 6.18 5.97 -7.12
N ILE A 119 4.90 5.66 -7.37
CA ILE A 119 3.82 6.66 -7.29
C ILE A 119 3.65 7.14 -5.83
N ALA A 120 3.65 6.21 -4.86
CA ALA A 120 3.44 6.56 -3.45
C ALA A 120 4.52 7.51 -2.94
N GLU A 121 5.80 7.19 -3.12
CA GLU A 121 6.91 8.03 -2.65
C GLU A 121 6.92 9.41 -3.33
N GLN A 122 6.61 9.46 -4.63
CA GLN A 122 6.54 10.72 -5.39
C GLN A 122 5.32 11.59 -5.03
N ALA A 123 4.28 10.99 -4.45
CA ALA A 123 3.13 11.69 -3.88
C ALA A 123 3.29 12.02 -2.39
N GLY A 124 4.46 11.79 -1.78
CA GLY A 124 4.72 12.07 -0.35
C GLY A 124 4.34 10.93 0.62
N GLY A 125 4.00 9.76 0.09
CA GLY A 125 3.71 8.54 0.84
C GLY A 125 4.93 7.67 1.10
N MET A 126 4.66 6.43 1.52
CA MET A 126 5.71 5.45 1.79
C MET A 126 5.27 4.06 1.32
N ALA A 127 6.23 3.25 0.87
CA ALA A 127 6.01 1.85 0.50
C ALA A 127 7.16 0.97 0.99
N VAL A 128 6.83 -0.03 1.80
CA VAL A 128 7.78 -0.96 2.42
C VAL A 128 7.31 -2.41 2.31
N THR A 129 8.22 -3.37 2.50
CA THR A 129 7.86 -4.76 2.80
C THR A 129 7.27 -4.85 4.21
N VAL A 130 6.66 -5.99 4.56
CA VAL A 130 6.25 -6.25 5.95
C VAL A 130 7.42 -6.26 6.95
N TYR A 131 8.65 -6.41 6.44
CA TYR A 131 9.89 -6.37 7.23
C TYR A 131 10.49 -4.96 7.33
N GLY A 132 9.86 -3.97 6.72
CA GLY A 132 10.27 -2.56 6.78
C GLY A 132 11.32 -2.13 5.75
N GLU A 133 11.70 -2.99 4.81
CA GLU A 133 12.59 -2.63 3.71
C GLU A 133 11.81 -1.78 2.69
N ARG A 134 12.39 -0.67 2.21
CA ARG A 134 11.76 0.14 1.17
C ARG A 134 11.66 -0.66 -0.13
N ILE A 135 10.48 -0.63 -0.76
CA ILE A 135 10.23 -1.43 -1.97
C ILE A 135 11.18 -1.04 -3.11
N LEU A 136 11.48 0.25 -3.26
CA LEU A 136 12.37 0.75 -4.33
C LEU A 136 13.86 0.48 -4.06
N ASP A 137 14.23 0.09 -2.84
CA ASP A 137 15.61 -0.27 -2.50
C ASP A 137 15.88 -1.79 -2.72
N LEU A 138 14.85 -2.58 -3.02
CA LEU A 138 14.99 -4.01 -3.29
C LEU A 138 15.65 -4.24 -4.66
N THR A 139 16.71 -5.06 -4.68
CA THR A 139 17.32 -5.52 -5.93
C THR A 139 16.66 -6.85 -6.37
N PRO A 140 15.92 -6.87 -7.49
CA PRO A 140 15.25 -8.08 -7.96
C PRO A 140 16.25 -9.14 -8.42
N LYS A 141 16.01 -10.40 -8.06
CA LYS A 141 16.79 -11.58 -8.46
C LYS A 141 16.20 -12.30 -9.68
N GLU A 142 14.90 -12.14 -9.91
CA GLU A 142 14.19 -12.73 -11.05
C GLU A 142 13.03 -11.84 -11.53
N LEU A 143 12.58 -12.04 -12.78
CA LEU A 143 11.55 -11.21 -13.41
C LEU A 143 10.18 -11.29 -12.69
N HIS A 144 9.84 -12.45 -12.14
CA HIS A 144 8.56 -12.69 -11.48
C HIS A 144 8.68 -12.75 -9.96
N GLU A 145 9.73 -12.15 -9.41
CA GLU A 145 9.97 -12.13 -7.97
C GLU A 145 8.76 -11.54 -7.25
N ARG A 146 8.38 -12.19 -6.16
CA ARG A 146 7.25 -11.76 -5.34
C ARG A 146 7.73 -11.07 -4.08
N THR A 147 6.94 -10.11 -3.65
CA THR A 147 7.17 -9.36 -2.42
C THR A 147 5.85 -9.11 -1.68
N THR A 148 6.00 -8.77 -0.42
CA THR A 148 4.93 -8.20 0.40
C THR A 148 4.87 -6.70 0.14
N LEU A 149 3.74 -6.08 0.44
CA LEU A 149 3.58 -4.64 0.23
C LEU A 149 2.80 -4.02 1.37
N VAL A 150 3.36 -2.97 1.95
CA VAL A 150 2.67 -2.03 2.83
C VAL A 150 2.87 -0.65 2.24
N VAL A 151 1.78 -0.02 1.78
CA VAL A 151 1.85 1.24 1.04
C VAL A 151 0.70 2.18 1.41
N GLY A 152 1.01 3.48 1.51
CA GLY A 152 -0.01 4.49 1.73
C GLY A 152 0.55 5.76 2.37
N SER A 153 -0.29 6.40 3.17
CA SER A 153 0.02 7.59 3.96
C SER A 153 1.27 7.38 4.81
N LYS A 154 2.20 8.33 4.75
CA LYS A 154 3.50 8.22 5.41
C LYS A 154 3.40 7.86 6.90
N LYS A 155 2.56 8.57 7.67
CA LYS A 155 2.41 8.34 9.11
C LYS A 155 1.73 7.01 9.43
N GLU A 156 0.87 6.51 8.55
CA GLU A 156 0.24 5.19 8.72
C GLU A 156 1.25 4.06 8.50
N VAL A 157 2.11 4.19 7.49
CA VAL A 157 3.19 3.23 7.23
C VAL A 157 4.24 3.29 8.35
N GLU A 158 4.63 4.48 8.80
CA GLU A 158 5.51 4.66 9.97
C GLU A 158 4.91 4.04 11.24
N HIS A 159 3.59 4.11 11.41
CA HIS A 159 2.91 3.45 12.51
C HIS A 159 3.01 1.91 12.39
N PHE A 160 2.75 1.35 11.21
CA PHE A 160 2.94 -0.08 10.94
C PHE A 160 4.38 -0.54 11.25
N LEU A 161 5.40 0.26 10.88
CA LEU A 161 6.81 -0.05 11.12
C LEU A 161 7.17 -0.24 12.61
N LYS A 162 6.36 0.28 13.54
CA LYS A 162 6.54 0.02 14.99
C LYS A 162 6.24 -1.43 15.38
N PHE A 163 5.46 -2.14 14.56
CA PHE A 163 5.10 -3.54 14.73
C PHE A 163 5.92 -4.47 13.84
N ALA A 164 6.53 -3.95 12.77
CA ALA A 164 7.33 -4.73 11.84
C ALA A 164 8.42 -5.51 12.60
N PRO A 165 8.65 -6.79 12.26
CA PRO A 165 9.69 -7.58 12.89
C PRO A 165 11.04 -6.90 12.66
N LYS A 166 11.79 -6.67 13.74
CA LYS A 166 13.16 -6.17 13.64
C LYS A 166 14.03 -7.31 13.10
N LYS A 167 14.82 -7.06 12.05
CA LYS A 167 15.90 -7.98 11.69
C LYS A 167 16.79 -8.16 12.92
N SER A 168 16.89 -9.40 13.39
CA SER A 168 17.91 -9.85 14.35
C SER A 168 19.30 -9.71 13.75
#